data_AF-A0A7K4FS43-F1
#
_entry.id   AF-A0A7K4FS43-F1
#
_cell.length_a   1.000
_cell.length_b   1.000
_cell.length_c   1.000
_cell.angle_alpha   90.00
_cell.angle_beta   90.00
_cell.angle_gamma   90.00
#
_symmetry.space_group_name_H-M   'P 1'
#
loop_
_entity.id
_entity.type
_entity.pdbx_description
1 polymer ?
#
loop_
_entity_poly.entity_id
_entity_poly.type
_entity_poly.pdbx_seq_one_letter_code
_entity_poly.pdbx_strand_id
1 'polypeptide(L)'
;MNNSNLWLLGAGITLVQIVYGSYLVFFGYDTLRIALHAFIALVILIISILGYFSTDIPVQKRILTGNIGLVIVISIIGIFIYTMDKPLITLVHLFLALGLLSNFSVLYGMERGKQ
;
A
#
# COMPACT_ATOMS: atom_id res chain seq x y z
N MET A 1 15.08 -13.84 1.68
CA MET A 1 13.76 -14.09 2.32
C MET A 1 12.93 -14.93 1.36
N ASN A 2 12.13 -15.88 1.86
CA ASN A 2 11.08 -16.50 1.05
C ASN A 2 10.11 -15.39 0.60
N ASN A 3 9.68 -15.40 -0.67
CA ASN A 3 8.74 -14.43 -1.23
C ASN A 3 7.45 -14.33 -0.39
N SER A 4 7.01 -15.42 0.24
CA SER A 4 5.88 -15.41 1.19
C SER A 4 6.08 -14.43 2.36
N ASN A 5 7.27 -14.39 2.96
CA ASN A 5 7.56 -13.45 4.04
C ASN A 5 7.56 -11.99 3.55
N LEU A 6 7.97 -11.76 2.30
CA LEU A 6 7.92 -10.43 1.68
C LEU A 6 6.47 -9.98 1.45
N TRP A 7 5.59 -10.88 0.99
CA TRP A 7 4.16 -10.59 0.82
C TRP A 7 3.46 -10.33 2.14
N LEU A 8 3.76 -11.13 3.16
CA LEU A 8 3.23 -10.93 4.51
C LEU A 8 3.69 -9.59 5.10
N LEU A 9 4.98 -9.24 4.91
CA LEU A 9 5.51 -7.94 5.32
C LEU A 9 4.81 -6.80 4.58
N GLY A 10 4.62 -6.91 3.26
CA GLY A 10 3.90 -5.93 2.46
C GLY A 10 2.45 -5.71 2.92
N ALA A 11 1.73 -6.80 3.21
CA ALA A 11 0.38 -6.74 3.77
C ALA A 11 0.38 -6.08 5.16
N GLY A 12 1.29 -6.49 6.05
CA GLY A 12 1.40 -5.94 7.40
C GLY A 12 1.71 -4.43 7.40
N ILE A 13 2.65 -3.97 6.57
CA ILE A 13 2.99 -2.55 6.46
C ILE A 13 1.83 -1.77 5.83
N THR A 14 1.12 -2.35 4.86
CA THR A 14 -0.09 -1.71 4.29
C THR A 14 -1.20 -1.57 5.32
N LEU A 15 -1.37 -2.56 6.21
CA LEU A 15 -2.31 -2.45 7.33
C LEU A 15 -1.92 -1.33 8.30
N VAL A 16 -0.63 -1.26 8.67
CA VAL A 16 -0.11 -0.15 9.49
C VAL A 16 -0.35 1.20 8.81
N GLN A 17 -0.13 1.28 7.49
CA GLN A 17 -0.37 2.48 6.70
C GLN A 17 -1.84 2.92 6.74
N ILE A 18 -2.78 1.97 6.63
CA ILE A 18 -4.22 2.24 6.70
C ILE A 18 -4.60 2.75 8.10
N VAL A 19 -4.18 2.06 9.16
CA VAL A 19 -4.47 2.45 10.55
C VAL A 19 -3.89 3.83 10.85
N TYR A 20 -2.65 4.08 10.44
CA TYR A 20 -2.01 5.38 10.61
C TYR A 20 -2.71 6.48 9.80
N GLY A 21 -3.13 6.19 8.56
CA GLY A 21 -3.93 7.10 7.75
C GLY A 21 -5.27 7.45 8.43
N SER A 22 -5.96 6.47 9.01
CA SER A 22 -7.17 6.73 9.80
C SER A 22 -6.89 7.60 11.03
N TYR A 23 -5.76 7.37 11.72
CA TYR A 23 -5.33 8.24 12.81
C TYR A 23 -5.15 9.69 12.35
N LEU A 24 -4.59 9.95 11.16
CA LEU A 24 -4.48 11.32 10.63
C LEU A 24 -5.85 11.99 10.43
N VAL A 25 -6.84 11.25 9.93
CA VAL A 25 -8.19 11.77 9.70
C VAL A 25 -8.85 12.18 11.02
N PHE A 26 -8.65 11.43 12.10
CA PHE A 26 -9.28 11.73 13.40
C PHE A 26 -8.53 12.77 14.23
N PHE A 27 -7.19 12.81 14.13
CA PHE A 27 -6.34 13.62 15.02
C PHE A 27 -5.66 14.80 14.31
N GLY A 28 -5.92 14.99 13.02
CA GLY A 28 -5.42 16.11 12.21
C GLY A 28 -4.09 15.85 11.49
N TYR A 29 -3.81 16.72 10.51
CA TYR A 29 -2.72 16.60 9.55
C TYR A 29 -1.59 17.60 9.83
N ASP A 30 -0.70 17.33 10.79
CA ASP A 30 0.54 18.09 10.93
C ASP A 30 1.65 17.57 10.00
N THR A 31 2.62 18.42 9.69
CA THR A 31 3.68 18.13 8.71
C THR A 31 4.48 16.87 9.06
N LEU A 32 4.81 16.67 10.33
CA LEU A 32 5.58 15.50 10.76
C LEU A 32 4.76 14.23 10.56
N ARG A 33 3.49 14.26 10.96
CA ARG A 33 2.60 13.11 10.81
C ARG A 33 2.37 12.73 9.34
N ILE A 34 2.15 13.70 8.46
CA ILE A 34 2.03 13.47 7.02
C ILE A 34 3.34 12.88 6.46
N ALA A 35 4.49 13.43 6.86
CA ALA A 35 5.79 12.93 6.40
C ALA A 35 6.01 11.46 6.80
N LEU A 36 5.62 11.07 8.01
CA LEU A 36 5.67 9.67 8.45
C LEU A 36 4.74 8.77 7.64
N HIS A 37 3.52 9.23 7.33
CA HIS A 37 2.60 8.48 6.46
C HIS A 37 3.17 8.30 5.05
N ALA A 38 3.74 9.35 4.47
CA ALA A 38 4.38 9.32 3.16
C ALA A 38 5.61 8.40 3.16
N PHE A 39 6.39 8.39 4.25
CA PHE A 39 7.54 7.49 4.39
C PHE A 39 7.11 6.01 4.39
N ILE A 40 6.04 5.65 5.10
CA ILE A 40 5.53 4.28 5.08
C ILE A 40 5.02 3.91 3.67
N ALA A 41 4.36 4.83 2.95
CA ALA A 41 3.97 4.60 1.55
C ALA A 41 5.19 4.32 0.66
N LEU A 42 6.29 5.06 0.85
CA LEU A 42 7.54 4.82 0.13
C LEU A 42 8.12 3.43 0.42
N VAL A 43 8.06 2.96 1.67
CA VAL A 43 8.47 1.59 2.02
C VAL A 43 7.62 0.56 1.28
N ILE A 44 6.30 0.75 1.19
CA ILE A 44 5.42 -0.16 0.44
C ILE A 44 5.73 -0.15 -1.07
N LEU A 45 6.06 1.03 -1.62
CA LEU A 45 6.51 1.16 -3.01
C LEU A 45 7.80 0.36 -3.24
N ILE A 46 8.79 0.51 -2.36
CA ILE A 46 10.07 -0.22 -2.43
C ILE A 46 9.81 -1.73 -2.36
N ILE A 47 8.97 -2.21 -1.44
CA ILE A 47 8.61 -3.63 -1.34
C ILE A 47 7.96 -4.13 -2.63
N SER A 48 7.06 -3.34 -3.22
CA SER A 48 6.39 -3.71 -4.49
C SER A 48 7.38 -3.81 -5.66
N ILE A 49 8.35 -2.89 -5.73
CA ILE A 49 9.41 -2.88 -6.75
C ILE A 49 10.35 -4.07 -6.54
N LEU A 50 10.86 -4.27 -5.32
CA LEU A 50 11.73 -5.40 -5.00
C LEU A 50 11.02 -6.74 -5.29
N GLY A 51 9.75 -6.85 -4.91
CA GLY A 51 8.92 -8.01 -5.21
C GLY A 51 8.78 -8.25 -6.71
N TYR A 52 8.60 -7.20 -7.51
CA TYR A 52 8.47 -7.32 -8.97
C TYR A 52 9.72 -7.95 -9.60
N PHE A 53 10.90 -7.58 -9.11
CA PHE A 53 12.18 -8.13 -9.57
C PHE A 53 12.51 -9.50 -8.95
N SER A 54 11.84 -9.92 -7.87
CA SER A 54 12.14 -11.17 -7.16
C SER A 54 11.26 -12.36 -7.55
N THR A 55 10.29 -12.18 -8.45
CA THR A 55 9.40 -13.25 -8.95
C THR A 55 9.47 -13.34 -10.46
N ASP A 56 9.37 -14.54 -11.01
CA ASP A 56 9.26 -14.77 -12.46
C ASP A 56 7.85 -15.17 -12.90
N ILE A 57 6.91 -15.30 -11.95
CA ILE A 57 5.55 -15.74 -12.23
C ILE A 57 4.77 -14.58 -12.87
N PRO A 58 4.26 -14.72 -14.11
CA PRO A 58 3.64 -13.61 -14.83
C PRO A 58 2.45 -12.96 -14.11
N VAL A 59 1.63 -13.78 -13.44
CA VAL A 59 0.48 -13.29 -12.66
C VAL A 59 0.93 -12.47 -11.46
N GLN A 60 1.98 -12.90 -10.73
CA GLN A 60 2.51 -12.13 -9.60
C GLN A 60 3.12 -10.80 -10.08
N LYS A 61 3.87 -10.81 -11.20
CA LYS A 61 4.41 -9.58 -11.81
C LYS A 61 3.30 -8.58 -12.13
N ARG A 62 2.20 -9.04 -12.75
CA ARG A 62 1.04 -8.17 -13.06
C ARG A 62 0.43 -7.53 -11.81
N ILE A 63 0.24 -8.32 -10.75
CA ILE A 63 -0.27 -7.81 -9.46
C ILE A 63 0.69 -6.75 -8.89
N LEU A 64 1.99 -7.00 -8.93
CA LEU A 64 3.00 -6.09 -8.41
C LEU A 64 3.11 -4.79 -9.22
N THR A 65 3.00 -4.86 -10.55
CA THR A 65 2.85 -3.66 -11.39
C THR A 65 1.60 -2.88 -10.99
N GLY A 66 0.49 -3.57 -10.74
CA GLY A 66 -0.74 -2.97 -10.22
C GLY A 66 -0.52 -2.28 -8.87
N ASN A 67 0.21 -2.91 -7.93
CA ASN A 67 0.55 -2.33 -6.63
C ASN A 67 1.40 -1.07 -6.76
N ILE A 68 2.43 -1.10 -7.61
CA ILE A 68 3.27 0.08 -7.89
C ILE A 68 2.41 1.24 -8.39
N GLY A 69 1.54 0.98 -9.38
CA GLY A 69 0.62 1.98 -9.91
C GLY A 69 -0.35 2.49 -8.83
N LEU A 70 -0.93 1.60 -8.03
CA LEU A 70 -1.84 1.96 -6.95
C LEU A 70 -1.16 2.84 -5.90
N VAL A 71 0.05 2.52 -5.44
CA VAL A 71 0.77 3.33 -4.45
C VAL A 71 0.99 4.75 -4.98
N ILE A 72 1.37 4.90 -6.25
CA ILE A 72 1.57 6.21 -6.88
C ILE A 72 0.24 6.98 -6.92
N VAL A 73 -0.85 6.35 -7.39
CA VAL A 73 -2.17 6.98 -7.48
C VAL A 73 -2.69 7.37 -6.09
N ILE A 74 -2.59 6.48 -5.10
CA ILE A 74 -2.97 6.74 -3.70
C ILE A 74 -2.19 7.94 -3.16
N SER A 75 -0.87 7.99 -3.39
CA SER A 75 -0.01 9.08 -2.92
C SER A 75 -0.42 10.43 -3.53
N ILE A 76 -0.75 10.46 -4.83
CA ILE A 76 -1.26 11.65 -5.51
C ILE A 76 -2.60 12.08 -4.90
N ILE A 77 -3.52 11.14 -4.68
CA ILE A 77 -4.82 11.41 -4.04
C ILE A 77 -4.64 11.96 -2.62
N GLY A 78 -3.64 11.49 -1.88
CA GLY A 78 -3.31 11.99 -0.54
C GLY A 78 -3.04 13.50 -0.50
N ILE A 79 -2.44 14.06 -1.55
CA ILE A 79 -2.20 15.51 -1.68
C ILE A 79 -3.54 16.27 -1.80
N PHE A 80 -4.52 15.71 -2.53
CA PHE A 80 -5.84 16.32 -2.66
C PHE A 80 -6.65 16.27 -1.36
N ILE A 81 -6.46 15.24 -0.52
CA ILE A 81 -7.09 15.18 0.82
C ILE A 81 -6.61 16.36 1.67
N TYR A 82 -5.30 16.58 1.70
CA TYR A 82 -4.70 17.67 2.48
C TYR A 82 -5.18 19.07 2.05
N THR A 83 -5.53 19.24 0.76
CA THR A 83 -5.85 20.55 0.19
C THR A 83 -7.35 20.83 0.04
N MET A 84 -8.18 19.81 -0.12
CA MET A 84 -9.60 19.98 -0.46
C MET A 84 -10.58 19.54 0.64
N ASP A 85 -10.12 18.73 1.60
CA ASP A 85 -10.90 18.20 2.74
C ASP A 85 -12.31 17.69 2.36
N LYS A 86 -12.37 16.81 1.35
CA LYS A 86 -13.62 16.20 0.87
C LYS A 86 -13.74 14.76 1.35
N PRO A 87 -14.79 14.39 2.11
CA PRO A 87 -14.97 13.02 2.61
C PRO A 87 -14.95 11.95 1.51
N LEU A 88 -15.47 12.27 0.32
CA LEU A 88 -15.47 11.35 -0.82
C LEU A 88 -14.04 11.01 -1.28
N ILE A 89 -13.12 11.97 -1.29
CA ILE A 89 -11.72 11.74 -1.68
C ILE A 89 -11.05 10.83 -0.64
N THR A 90 -11.30 11.06 0.66
CA THR A 90 -10.82 10.22 1.75
C THR A 90 -11.32 8.77 1.63
N LEU A 91 -12.59 8.57 1.30
CA LEU A 91 -13.15 7.24 1.07
C LEU A 91 -12.51 6.53 -0.13
N VAL A 92 -12.36 7.24 -1.26
CA VAL A 92 -11.68 6.69 -2.46
C VAL A 92 -10.24 6.29 -2.12
N HIS A 93 -9.50 7.14 -1.41
CA HIS A 93 -8.14 6.84 -0.97
C HIS A 93 -8.09 5.60 -0.07
N LEU A 94 -9.03 5.45 0.88
CA LEU A 94 -9.09 4.28 1.75
C LEU A 94 -9.38 3.00 0.94
N PHE A 95 -10.34 3.02 0.01
CA PHE A 95 -10.66 1.85 -0.80
C PHE A 95 -9.50 1.41 -1.70
N LEU A 96 -8.75 2.36 -2.27
CA LEU A 96 -7.55 2.04 -3.03
C LEU A 96 -6.47 1.40 -2.14
N ALA A 97 -6.29 1.89 -0.91
CA ALA A 97 -5.37 1.29 0.06
C ALA A 97 -5.79 -0.13 0.46
N LEU A 98 -7.10 -0.39 0.61
CA LEU A 98 -7.62 -1.73 0.83
C LEU A 98 -7.36 -2.66 -0.37
N GLY A 99 -7.46 -2.14 -1.60
CA GLY A 99 -7.05 -2.87 -2.82
C GLY A 99 -5.59 -3.29 -2.78
N LEU A 100 -4.70 -2.39 -2.35
CA LEU A 100 -3.27 -2.69 -2.18
C LEU A 100 -3.02 -3.78 -1.13
N LEU A 101 -3.71 -3.71 0.02
CA LEU A 101 -3.64 -4.74 1.08
C LEU A 101 -4.12 -6.09 0.57
N SER A 102 -5.24 -6.11 -0.15
CA SER A 102 -5.82 -7.30 -0.76
C SER A 102 -4.83 -7.96 -1.72
N ASN A 103 -4.18 -7.18 -2.59
CA ASN A 103 -3.21 -7.69 -3.54
C ASN A 103 -2.00 -8.36 -2.85
N PHE A 104 -1.44 -7.78 -1.79
CA PHE A 104 -0.38 -8.44 -1.01
C PHE A 104 -0.86 -9.73 -0.34
N SER A 105 -2.11 -9.74 0.15
CA SER A 105 -2.72 -10.93 0.76
C SER A 105 -2.92 -12.05 -0.26
N VAL A 106 -3.33 -11.72 -1.49
CA VAL A 106 -3.45 -12.66 -2.61
C VAL A 106 -2.07 -13.22 -2.98
N LEU A 107 -1.04 -12.37 -3.10
CA LEU A 107 0.33 -12.83 -3.36
C LEU A 107 0.83 -13.80 -2.28
N TYR A 108 0.56 -13.51 -1.01
CA TYR A 108 0.87 -14.41 0.10
C TYR A 108 0.18 -15.77 -0.04
N GLY A 109 -1.13 -15.76 -0.31
CA GLY A 109 -1.93 -16.99 -0.50
C GLY A 109 -1.46 -17.82 -1.69
N MET A 110 -1.12 -17.17 -2.82
CA MET A 110 -0.55 -17.85 -3.99
C MET A 110 0.78 -18.55 -3.70
N GLU A 111 1.61 -17.99 -2.81
CA GLU A 111 2.89 -18.59 -2.46
C GLU A 111 2.74 -19.75 -1.49
N ARG A 112 1.81 -19.63 -0.52
CA ARG A 112 1.53 -20.70 0.46
C ARG A 112 0.78 -21.88 -0.14
N GLY A 113 -0.11 -21.67 -1.10
CA GLY A 113 -0.85 -22.74 -1.77
C GLY A 113 -0.04 -23.56 -2.78
N LYS A 114 1.22 -23.18 -3.05
CA LYS A 114 2.16 -23.94 -3.88
C LYS A 114 3.05 -24.90 -3.08
N GLN A 115 3.06 -24.77 -1.76
CA GLN A 115 3.77 -25.65 -0.83
C GLN A 115 2.86 -26.80 -0.43
#